data_AF-A0A7R9SWA0-F1
#
_entry.id   AF-A0A7R9SWA0-F1
#
_cell.length_a   1.000
_cell.length_b   1.000
_cell.length_c   1.000
_cell.angle_alpha   90.00
_cell.angle_beta   90.00
_cell.angle_gamma   90.00
#
_symmetry.space_group_name_H-M   'P 1'
#
loop_
_entity.id
_entity.type
_entity.pdbx_description
1 polymer ?
#
loop_
_entity_poly.entity_id
_entity_poly.type
_entity_poly.pdbx_seq_one_letter_code
_entity_poly.pdbx_strand_id
1 'polypeptide(L)'
;HRHLLKVPMARMFVQLISPESKAHLQASIAYHEELKRNTFIVCMNEIKMSVLGNNVACPGLSTLLCNLMMTSEPERGERAGGHHEEEGWQQQYSVGCHQEIYRCPLSPYFEGMYFKDVATLIYEQTGALLF
;
A
#
# COMPACT_ATOMS: atom_id res chain seq x y z
N HIS A 1 -5.25 25.06 -40.06
CA HIS A 1 -6.15 24.15 -39.32
C HIS A 1 -5.50 22.77 -39.11
N ARG A 2 -4.61 22.63 -38.11
CA ARG A 2 -4.28 21.35 -37.47
C ARG A 2 -3.92 21.67 -36.02
N HIS A 3 -4.95 21.88 -35.21
CA HIS A 3 -4.81 21.76 -33.77
C HIS A 3 -4.57 20.29 -33.48
N LEU A 4 -3.29 19.89 -33.46
CA LEU A 4 -2.89 18.66 -32.79
C LEU A 4 -3.28 18.88 -31.32
N LEU A 5 -4.45 18.36 -30.96
CA LEU A 5 -4.80 18.11 -29.57
C LEU A 5 -3.63 17.30 -28.99
N LYS A 6 -2.79 17.94 -28.19
CA LYS A 6 -1.85 17.23 -27.31
C LYS A 6 -2.75 16.40 -26.41
N VAL A 7 -2.97 15.14 -26.76
CA VAL A 7 -3.60 14.18 -25.86
C VAL A 7 -2.66 14.13 -24.65
N PRO A 8 -3.09 14.57 -23.45
CA PRO A 8 -2.25 14.45 -22.28
C PRO A 8 -1.96 12.96 -22.09
N MET A 9 -0.68 12.59 -22.10
CA MET A 9 -0.27 11.20 -21.94
C MET A 9 -0.82 10.68 -20.61
N ALA A 10 -1.69 9.66 -20.70
CA ALA A 10 -2.32 9.05 -19.55
C ALA A 10 -1.28 8.36 -18.65
N ARG A 11 -1.51 8.35 -17.33
CA ARG A 11 -0.73 7.53 -16.41
C ARG A 11 -1.11 6.07 -16.65
N MET A 12 -0.13 5.22 -16.93
CA MET A 12 -0.34 3.80 -17.21
C MET A 12 0.02 2.98 -15.97
N PHE A 13 -0.86 2.08 -15.55
CA PHE A 13 -0.58 1.09 -14.50
C PHE A 13 -0.59 -0.29 -15.15
N VAL A 14 0.54 -1.00 -15.08
CA VAL A 14 0.72 -2.30 -15.71
C VAL A 14 1.01 -3.35 -14.65
N GLN A 15 0.14 -4.35 -14.58
CA GLN A 15 0.38 -5.54 -13.78
C GLN A 15 0.99 -6.64 -14.66
N LEU A 16 2.13 -7.16 -14.24
CA LEU A 16 2.84 -8.26 -14.89
C LEU A 16 2.95 -9.44 -13.94
N ILE A 17 2.91 -10.65 -14.48
CA ILE A 17 3.07 -11.85 -13.68
C ILE A 17 4.56 -12.14 -13.45
N SER A 18 5.37 -12.13 -14.53
CA SER A 18 6.75 -12.58 -14.47
C SER A 18 7.78 -11.43 -14.46
N PRO A 19 8.94 -11.59 -13.79
CA PRO A 19 10.02 -10.60 -13.81
C PRO A 19 10.61 -10.38 -15.22
N GLU A 20 10.63 -11.41 -16.06
CA GLU A 20 11.15 -11.33 -17.44
C GLU A 20 10.29 -10.39 -18.28
N SER A 21 8.97 -10.48 -18.15
CA SER A 21 8.03 -9.59 -18.83
C SER A 21 8.24 -8.13 -18.42
N LYS A 22 8.56 -7.90 -17.13
CA LYS A 22 8.89 -6.57 -16.60
C LYS A 22 10.19 -6.05 -17.23
N ALA A 23 11.22 -6.87 -17.31
CA ALA A 23 12.49 -6.50 -17.93
C ALA A 23 12.30 -6.12 -19.42
N HIS A 24 11.51 -6.90 -20.17
CA HIS A 24 11.20 -6.58 -21.56
C HIS A 24 10.44 -5.26 -21.72
N LEU A 25 9.41 -5.02 -20.90
CA LEU A 25 8.65 -3.77 -20.94
C LEU A 25 9.53 -2.57 -20.59
N GLN A 26 10.35 -2.68 -19.55
CA GLN A 26 11.28 -1.63 -19.14
C GLN A 26 12.30 -1.31 -20.23
N ALA A 27 12.85 -2.33 -20.90
CA ALA A 27 13.76 -2.15 -22.03
C ALA A 27 13.08 -1.45 -23.21
N SER A 28 11.83 -1.83 -23.54
CA SER A 28 11.04 -1.24 -24.62
C SER A 28 10.76 0.25 -24.41
N ILE A 29 10.52 0.67 -23.17
CA ILE A 29 10.22 2.08 -22.84
C ILE A 29 11.46 2.87 -22.39
N ALA A 30 12.66 2.27 -22.39
CA ALA A 30 13.86 2.84 -21.77
C ALA A 30 14.26 4.20 -22.38
N TYR A 31 14.07 4.38 -23.69
CA TYR A 31 14.41 5.60 -24.42
C TYR A 31 13.24 6.60 -24.54
N HIS A 32 12.11 6.31 -23.90
CA HIS A 32 10.91 7.16 -23.91
C HIS A 32 10.68 7.75 -22.51
N GLU A 33 11.39 8.84 -22.18
CA GLU A 33 11.37 9.46 -20.84
C GLU A 33 9.96 9.81 -20.33
N GLU A 34 9.10 10.33 -21.19
CA GLU A 34 7.71 10.64 -20.80
C GLU A 34 6.90 9.38 -20.46
N LEU A 35 7.06 8.31 -21.24
CA LEU A 35 6.38 7.04 -21.01
C LEU A 35 6.91 6.36 -19.75
N LYS A 36 8.23 6.38 -19.55
CA LYS A 36 8.90 5.87 -18.35
C LYS A 36 8.42 6.57 -17.08
N ARG A 37 8.29 7.91 -17.10
CA ARG A 37 7.80 8.69 -15.94
C ARG A 37 6.32 8.46 -15.64
N ASN A 38 5.51 8.19 -16.67
CA ASN A 38 4.07 8.03 -16.55
C ASN A 38 3.60 6.57 -16.40
N THR A 39 4.52 5.60 -16.40
CA THR A 39 4.19 4.17 -16.29
C THR A 39 4.58 3.60 -14.94
N PHE A 40 3.60 3.03 -14.23
CA PHE A 40 3.77 2.27 -13.00
C PHE A 40 3.70 0.78 -13.32
N ILE A 41 4.79 0.05 -13.11
CA ILE A 41 4.87 -1.38 -13.38
C ILE A 41 4.90 -2.14 -12.06
N VAL A 42 3.93 -3.04 -11.87
CA VAL A 42 3.81 -3.92 -10.71
C VAL A 42 4.03 -5.36 -11.18
N CYS A 43 5.03 -6.04 -10.62
CA CYS A 43 5.25 -7.46 -10.88
C CYS A 43 4.74 -8.30 -9.71
N MET A 44 3.74 -9.14 -9.96
CA MET A 44 3.08 -9.94 -8.94
C MET A 44 4.01 -11.00 -8.34
N ASN A 45 4.83 -11.68 -9.15
CA ASN A 45 5.75 -12.69 -8.64
C ASN A 45 6.85 -12.08 -7.76
N GLU A 46 7.37 -10.90 -8.09
CA GLU A 46 8.34 -10.20 -7.24
C GLU A 46 7.74 -9.87 -5.87
N ILE A 47 6.54 -9.28 -5.85
CA ILE A 47 5.87 -8.91 -4.60
C ILE A 47 5.54 -10.16 -3.78
N LYS A 48 4.93 -11.17 -4.40
CA LYS A 48 4.57 -12.43 -3.74
C LYS A 48 5.79 -13.12 -3.13
N MET A 49 6.87 -13.26 -3.90
CA MET A 49 8.08 -13.92 -3.40
C MET A 49 8.79 -13.10 -2.33
N SER A 50 8.80 -11.77 -2.44
CA SER A 50 9.35 -10.90 -1.39
C SER A 50 8.57 -11.04 -0.07
N VAL A 51 7.23 -10.96 -0.12
CA VAL A 51 6.37 -11.10 1.04
C VAL A 51 6.52 -12.49 1.68
N LEU A 52 6.51 -13.56 0.88
CA LEU A 52 6.73 -14.93 1.37
C LEU A 52 8.13 -15.13 1.95
N GLY A 53 9.15 -14.51 1.36
CA GLY A 53 10.52 -14.55 1.90
C GLY A 53 10.60 -13.89 3.27
N ASN A 54 9.96 -12.74 3.46
CA ASN A 54 9.95 -12.06 4.77
C ASN A 54 9.13 -12.82 5.82
N ASN A 55 8.11 -13.59 5.43
CA ASN A 55 7.37 -14.46 6.35
C ASN A 55 8.24 -15.50 7.06
N VAL A 56 9.35 -15.93 6.44
CA VAL A 56 10.29 -16.88 7.05
C VAL A 56 10.96 -16.27 8.29
N ALA A 57 11.24 -14.96 8.24
CA ALA A 57 11.83 -14.22 9.37
C ALA A 57 10.76 -13.72 10.37
N CYS A 58 9.57 -13.38 9.88
CA CYS A 58 8.47 -12.87 10.69
C CYS A 58 7.15 -13.55 10.29
N PRO A 59 6.76 -14.65 10.96
CA PRO A 59 5.51 -15.34 10.69
C PRO A 59 4.30 -14.40 10.85
N GLY A 60 3.40 -14.41 9.87
CA GLY A 60 2.19 -13.57 9.85
C GLY A 60 2.36 -12.20 9.19
N LEU A 61 3.58 -11.81 8.80
CA LEU A 61 3.83 -10.52 8.14
C LEU A 61 3.03 -10.35 6.84
N SER A 62 2.87 -11.40 6.05
CA SER A 62 2.06 -11.36 4.82
C SER A 62 0.62 -10.98 5.10
N THR A 63 0.04 -11.51 6.17
CA THR A 63 -1.34 -11.23 6.55
C THR A 63 -1.45 -9.78 7.00
N LEU A 64 -0.51 -9.31 7.83
CA LEU A 64 -0.44 -7.91 8.25
C LEU A 64 -0.34 -6.95 7.05
N LEU A 65 0.60 -7.21 6.12
CA LEU A 65 0.80 -6.38 4.94
C LEU A 65 -0.42 -6.39 4.02
N CYS A 66 -1.04 -7.55 3.81
CA CYS A 66 -2.26 -7.64 3.01
C CYS A 66 -3.40 -6.83 3.65
N ASN A 67 -3.61 -6.94 4.96
CA ASN A 67 -4.63 -6.18 5.67
C ASN A 67 -4.38 -4.67 5.56
N LEU A 68 -3.15 -4.20 5.73
CA LEU A 68 -2.79 -2.78 5.61
C LEU A 68 -2.97 -2.19 4.20
N MET A 69 -2.99 -3.03 3.16
CA MET A 69 -3.17 -2.62 1.77
C MET A 69 -4.61 -2.76 1.26
N MET A 70 -5.43 -3.56 1.94
CA MET A 70 -6.81 -3.82 1.55
C MET A 70 -7.76 -3.01 2.41
N THR A 71 -8.60 -2.20 1.77
CA THR A 71 -9.72 -1.55 2.47
C THR A 71 -10.82 -2.58 2.72
N SER A 72 -11.03 -2.94 3.98
CA SER A 72 -12.21 -3.69 4.42
C SER A 72 -13.28 -2.70 4.90
N GLU A 73 -14.49 -2.77 4.34
CA GLU A 73 -15.64 -2.11 4.95
C GLU A 73 -16.01 -2.86 6.22
N PRO A 74 -16.26 -2.17 7.35
CA PRO A 74 -16.85 -2.83 8.51
C PRO A 74 -18.21 -3.36 8.07
N GLU A 75 -18.46 -4.66 8.26
CA GLU A 75 -19.74 -5.29 7.92
C GLU A 75 -20.88 -4.54 8.64
N ARG A 76 -21.52 -3.59 7.94
CA ARG A 76 -22.73 -2.92 8.40
C ARG A 76 -23.91 -3.86 8.19
N GLY A 77 -23.96 -4.97 8.92
CA GLY A 77 -25.14 -5.82 8.79
C GLY A 77 -25.09 -7.25 9.30
N GLU A 78 -24.70 -7.50 10.55
CA GLU A 78 -25.24 -8.63 11.34
C GLU A 78 -25.56 -8.20 12.77
N ARG A 79 -26.27 -7.07 12.92
CA ARG A 79 -27.10 -6.81 14.12
C ARG A 79 -28.55 -7.27 13.91
N ALA A 80 -28.73 -8.32 13.12
CA ALA A 80 -30.03 -8.94 12.88
C ALA A 80 -29.97 -10.42 13.29
N GLY A 81 -30.14 -10.68 14.59
CA GLY A 81 -30.82 -11.90 15.03
C GLY A 81 -29.98 -13.14 15.39
N GLY A 82 -28.69 -13.04 15.64
CA GLY A 82 -27.91 -14.15 16.18
C GLY A 82 -26.76 -13.65 17.05
N HIS A 83 -26.81 -13.90 18.36
CA HIS A 83 -25.68 -13.69 19.26
C HIS A 83 -24.56 -14.69 18.92
N HIS A 84 -23.75 -14.40 17.91
CA HIS A 84 -22.37 -14.86 17.92
C HIS A 84 -21.57 -13.72 18.54
N GLU A 85 -21.33 -13.80 19.85
CA GLU A 85 -20.27 -13.00 20.48
C GLU A 85 -18.98 -13.40 19.76
N GLU A 86 -18.44 -12.53 18.90
CA GLU A 86 -17.12 -12.73 18.32
C GLU A 86 -16.14 -13.06 19.45
N GLU A 87 -15.37 -14.14 19.31
CA GLU A 87 -14.35 -14.51 20.29
C GLU A 87 -13.35 -13.36 20.46
N GLY A 88 -12.75 -13.21 21.65
CA GLY A 88 -11.90 -12.05 21.96
C GLY A 88 -10.74 -11.82 20.98
N TRP A 89 -10.22 -12.87 20.34
CA TRP A 89 -9.17 -12.75 19.32
C TRP A 89 -9.71 -12.24 17.96
N GLN A 90 -10.96 -12.56 17.60
CA GLN A 90 -11.59 -12.10 16.36
C GLN A 90 -11.82 -10.60 16.40
N GLN A 91 -12.28 -10.10 17.56
CA GLN A 91 -12.45 -8.67 17.79
C GLN A 91 -11.13 -7.92 17.66
N GLN A 92 -10.05 -8.43 18.27
CA GLN A 92 -8.71 -7.84 18.18
C GLN A 92 -8.15 -7.88 16.75
N TYR A 93 -8.33 -9.01 16.05
CA TYR A 93 -7.94 -9.15 14.66
C TYR A 93 -8.70 -8.16 13.76
N SER A 94 -10.02 -8.04 13.97
CA SER A 94 -10.88 -7.10 13.27
C SER A 94 -10.38 -5.65 13.43
N VAL A 95 -10.02 -5.22 14.64
CA VAL A 95 -9.40 -3.89 14.86
C VAL A 95 -8.14 -3.69 14.02
N GLY A 96 -7.29 -4.71 13.90
CA GLY A 96 -6.08 -4.67 13.07
C GLY A 96 -6.37 -4.64 11.56
N CYS A 97 -7.42 -5.32 11.10
CA CYS A 97 -7.83 -5.33 9.68
C CYS A 97 -8.26 -3.96 9.17
N HIS A 98 -8.79 -3.10 10.05
CA HIS A 98 -9.24 -1.76 9.68
C HIS A 98 -8.10 -0.73 9.68
N GLN A 99 -6.85 -1.13 9.94
CA GLN A 99 -5.69 -0.25 9.79
C GLN A 99 -5.25 -0.18 8.32
N GLU A 100 -4.86 1.00 7.86
CA GLU A 100 -4.44 1.23 6.47
C GLU A 100 -3.17 2.08 6.38
N ILE A 101 -2.45 1.95 5.27
CA ILE A 101 -1.27 2.77 4.97
C ILE A 101 -1.69 4.05 4.23
N TYR A 102 -1.34 5.20 4.81
CA TYR A 102 -1.56 6.51 4.20
C TYR A 102 -0.25 7.25 3.94
N ARG A 103 -0.28 8.13 2.94
CA ARG A 103 0.80 9.10 2.70
C ARG A 103 0.31 10.48 3.10
N CYS A 104 1.00 11.10 4.05
CA CYS A 104 0.69 12.44 4.54
C CYS A 104 1.98 13.29 4.59
N PRO A 105 1.97 14.54 4.11
CA PRO A 105 3.11 15.43 4.31
C PRO A 105 3.27 15.77 5.79
N LEU A 106 4.51 15.78 6.28
CA LEU A 106 4.82 16.22 7.64
C LEU A 106 4.79 17.76 7.74
N SER A 107 4.36 18.27 8.89
CA SER A 107 4.39 19.70 9.19
C SER A 107 5.83 20.21 9.27
N PRO A 108 6.13 21.44 8.82
CA PRO A 108 7.43 22.10 9.04
C PRO A 108 7.83 22.19 10.52
N TYR A 109 6.88 22.07 11.45
CA TYR A 109 7.16 22.00 12.89
C TYR A 109 8.16 20.89 13.25
N PHE A 110 8.17 19.78 12.50
CA PHE A 110 9.07 18.65 12.75
C PHE A 110 10.45 18.81 12.11
N GLU A 111 10.73 19.93 11.43
CA GLU A 111 12.00 20.16 10.75
C GLU A 111 13.17 20.18 11.74
N GLY A 112 14.22 19.41 11.43
CA GLY A 112 15.40 19.26 12.29
C GLY A 112 15.23 18.32 13.48
N MET A 113 14.04 17.75 13.71
CA MET A 113 13.82 16.75 14.75
C MET A 113 14.28 15.36 14.30
N TYR A 114 14.70 14.51 15.24
CA TYR A 114 14.99 13.11 14.94
C TYR A 114 13.71 12.33 14.67
N PHE A 115 13.76 11.38 13.73
CA PHE A 115 12.62 10.53 13.36
C PHE A 115 11.93 9.89 14.58
N LYS A 116 12.70 9.36 15.54
CA LYS A 116 12.13 8.75 16.76
C LYS A 116 11.26 9.72 17.55
N ASP A 117 11.68 10.97 17.66
CA ASP A 117 10.96 11.98 18.45
C ASP A 117 9.69 12.40 17.72
N VAL A 118 9.75 12.50 16.39
CA VAL A 118 8.58 12.76 15.53
C VAL A 118 7.58 11.61 15.61
N ALA A 119 8.04 10.37 15.48
CA ALA A 119 7.19 9.18 15.55
C ALA A 119 6.49 9.05 16.92
N THR A 120 7.23 9.29 18.01
CA THR A 120 6.66 9.32 19.36
C THR A 120 5.59 10.41 19.49
N LEU A 121 5.88 11.65 19.09
CA LEU A 121 4.93 12.75 19.17
C LEU A 121 3.66 12.50 18.35
N ILE A 122 3.80 11.99 17.13
CA ILE A 122 2.64 11.67 16.27
C ILE A 122 1.79 10.58 16.92
N TYR A 123 2.42 9.52 17.42
CA TYR A 123 1.69 8.43 18.07
C TYR A 123 0.96 8.91 19.33
N GLU A 124 1.62 9.67 20.20
CA GLU A 124 1.02 10.19 21.43
C GLU A 124 -0.14 11.16 21.17
N GLN A 125 -0.07 11.97 20.12
CA GLN A 125 -1.09 12.98 19.82
C GLN A 125 -2.25 12.45 18.97
N THR A 126 -2.02 11.47 18.10
CA THR A 126 -2.99 11.05 17.07
C THR A 126 -3.32 9.56 17.08
N GLY A 127 -2.51 8.74 17.75
CA GLY A 127 -2.57 7.27 17.65
C GLY A 127 -2.02 6.70 16.34
N ALA A 128 -1.56 7.54 15.40
CA ALA A 128 -1.01 7.08 14.14
C ALA A 128 0.44 6.57 14.29
N LEU A 129 0.77 5.50 13.54
CA LEU A 129 2.13 4.95 13.48
C LEU A 129 2.87 5.54 12.28
N LEU A 130 3.96 6.27 12.55
CA LEU A 130 4.92 6.71 11.52
C LEU A 130 5.97 5.61 11.31
N PHE A 131 6.21 5.23 10.06
CA PHE A 131 7.16 4.19 9.66
C PHE A 131 7.95 4.60 8.41
#